data_AF-A0A0C9TXV3-F1
#
_entry.id   AF-A0A0C9TXV3-F1
#
_cell.length_a   1.000
_cell.length_b   1.000
_cell.length_c   1.000
_cell.angle_alpha   90.00
_cell.angle_beta   90.00
_cell.angle_gamma   90.00
#
_symmetry.space_group_name_H-M   'P 1'
#
loop_
_entity.id
_entity.type
_entity.pdbx_description
1 polymer ?
#
loop_
_entity_poly.entity_id
_entity_poly.type
_entity_poly.pdbx_seq_one_letter_code
_entity_poly.pdbx_strand_id
1 'polypeptide(L)'
;MASASYTLARFHPHLHPPCPRSRIHLRVHRSIRLASMLSTQTPTQIPIRPPPTVALQQGTTNTSGARGLLPPAFCPKNHGARTLAQMREKPTGLDRYIFLNGLKGRDPALFYDLLLHNMPEMIPILYTPTVGDACVNYSSIWRRAEGLYVSIHDKGRIEEVLRNWPCGAADARIAVVTDGSRILGLGDLGANGLPIAIGKLDLYIAGAGIRPRSTVPICLDLGTNTERYLNDPLYLGARQKRPNDKDVCIPSFCPFFIKENKI
;
A
#
# COMPACT_ATOMS: atom_id res chain seq x y z
N MET A 1 -1.38 -24.40 1.07
CA MET A 1 -0.58 -23.22 1.47
C MET A 1 -0.12 -22.51 0.20
N ALA A 2 -0.75 -21.38 -0.15
CA ALA A 2 -0.44 -20.63 -1.37
C ALA A 2 0.76 -19.71 -1.12
N SER A 3 1.92 -20.06 -1.68
CA SER A 3 3.04 -19.14 -1.83
C SER A 3 2.72 -18.18 -2.97
N ALA A 4 2.50 -16.92 -2.65
CA ALA A 4 2.58 -15.87 -3.65
C ALA A 4 3.99 -15.26 -3.58
N SER A 5 4.60 -15.07 -4.75
CA SER A 5 5.96 -14.56 -4.89
C SER A 5 5.98 -13.06 -4.61
N TYR A 6 6.75 -12.61 -3.63
CA TYR A 6 6.91 -11.19 -3.32
C TYR A 6 8.37 -10.87 -3.05
N THR A 7 8.78 -9.65 -3.35
CA THR A 7 10.12 -9.13 -3.09
C THR A 7 10.00 -7.92 -2.17
N LEU A 8 10.72 -7.95 -1.05
CA LEU A 8 10.79 -6.87 -0.08
C LEU A 8 12.04 -6.03 -0.37
N ALA A 9 11.90 -4.82 -0.88
CA ALA A 9 13.04 -3.96 -1.20
C ALA A 9 13.32 -2.97 -0.04
N ARG A 10 14.54 -2.96 0.51
CA ARG A 10 14.97 -2.01 1.57
C ARG A 10 15.93 -0.96 1.02
N PHE A 11 15.68 0.32 1.32
CA PHE A 11 16.55 1.45 0.97
C PHE A 11 17.34 1.92 2.20
N HIS A 12 18.64 2.15 2.06
CA HIS A 12 19.50 2.69 3.13
C HIS A 12 19.82 4.18 2.88
N PRO A 13 19.71 5.06 3.90
CA PRO A 13 20.29 6.40 3.84
C PRO A 13 21.79 6.30 4.13
N HIS A 14 22.64 6.76 3.21
CA HIS A 14 24.08 6.87 3.46
C HIS A 14 24.37 8.12 4.33
N LEU A 15 24.96 7.90 5.50
CA LEU A 15 25.80 8.89 6.20
C LEU A 15 27.19 8.80 5.55
N HIS A 16 27.56 9.75 4.65
CA HIS A 16 28.92 10.17 4.24
C HIS A 16 28.84 11.05 2.96
N PRO A 17 29.81 11.98 2.71
CA PRO A 17 29.67 13.09 1.75
C PRO A 17 29.76 12.65 0.27
N PRO A 18 29.37 13.50 -0.70
CA PRO A 18 28.95 13.04 -2.01
C PRO A 18 30.14 12.69 -2.90
N CYS A 19 30.19 11.43 -3.33
CA CYS A 19 31.05 10.96 -4.42
C CYS A 19 30.27 11.02 -5.75
N PRO A 20 30.84 11.50 -6.86
CA PRO A 20 30.10 11.77 -8.11
C PRO A 20 29.92 10.48 -8.92
N ARG A 21 29.05 9.57 -8.41
CA ARG A 21 28.43 8.41 -9.09
C ARG A 21 27.63 7.61 -8.05
N SER A 22 26.51 8.15 -7.60
CA SER A 22 25.66 7.47 -6.60
C SER A 22 24.82 6.37 -7.25
N ARG A 23 25.34 5.13 -7.29
CA ARG A 23 24.51 3.93 -7.45
C ARG A 23 23.71 3.72 -6.16
N ILE A 24 22.39 3.81 -6.23
CA ILE A 24 21.50 3.44 -5.13
C ILE A 24 21.55 1.91 -4.98
N HIS A 25 22.26 1.41 -3.98
CA HIS A 25 22.30 -0.01 -3.66
C HIS A 25 21.10 -0.38 -2.77
N LEU A 26 20.08 -1.03 -3.34
CA LEU A 26 19.07 -1.75 -2.57
C LEU A 26 19.64 -3.07 -2.05
N ARG A 27 19.47 -3.33 -0.75
CA ARG A 27 19.83 -4.60 -0.11
C ARG A 27 18.55 -5.24 0.43
N VAL A 28 18.15 -6.37 -0.14
CA VAL A 28 16.99 -7.17 0.30
C VAL A 28 17.42 -8.09 1.46
N HIS A 29 16.61 -8.19 2.51
CA HIS A 29 16.81 -9.12 3.62
C HIS A 29 15.60 -10.06 3.76
N ARG A 30 15.90 -11.32 4.13
CA ARG A 30 14.98 -12.47 4.23
C ARG A 30 13.62 -12.16 4.87
N SER A 31 12.60 -12.83 4.32
CA SER A 31 11.20 -12.89 4.80
C SER A 31 11.08 -13.00 6.32
N ILE A 32 10.46 -12.00 6.94
CA ILE A 32 10.01 -12.07 8.34
C ILE A 32 8.81 -13.02 8.39
N ARG A 33 8.97 -14.19 9.01
CA ARG A 33 7.86 -15.09 9.31
C ARG A 33 6.95 -14.40 10.33
N LEU A 34 5.75 -13.98 9.91
CA LEU A 34 4.74 -13.34 10.76
C LEU A 34 4.20 -14.27 11.87
N ALA A 35 4.45 -15.58 11.77
CA ALA A 35 3.90 -16.59 12.67
C ALA A 35 4.56 -16.66 14.07
N SER A 36 5.71 -16.02 14.30
CA SER A 36 6.42 -16.12 15.59
C SER A 36 6.35 -14.86 16.47
N MET A 37 5.57 -13.84 16.09
CA MET A 37 5.48 -12.57 16.85
C MET A 37 4.30 -12.48 17.83
N LEU A 38 3.47 -13.52 17.95
CA LEU A 38 2.38 -13.58 18.94
C LEU A 38 2.83 -14.06 20.33
N SER A 39 4.09 -13.82 20.71
CA SER A 39 4.60 -14.12 22.05
C SER A 39 5.10 -12.85 22.73
N THR A 40 4.24 -12.31 23.59
CA THR A 40 4.57 -11.56 24.82
C THR A 40 5.74 -10.58 24.77
N GLN A 41 5.56 -9.46 24.05
CA GLN A 41 6.23 -8.20 24.45
C GLN A 41 5.22 -7.05 24.31
N THR A 42 5.02 -6.35 25.41
CA THR A 42 4.26 -5.09 25.45
C THR A 42 4.91 -4.08 24.50
N PRO A 43 4.18 -3.52 23.53
CA PRO A 43 4.76 -2.58 22.59
C PRO A 43 4.99 -1.25 23.27
N THR A 44 6.25 -0.83 23.37
CA THR A 44 6.64 0.56 23.65
C THR A 44 5.97 1.46 22.62
N GLN A 45 5.03 2.29 23.06
CA GLN A 45 4.34 3.27 22.24
C GLN A 45 5.33 4.30 21.72
N ILE A 46 5.69 4.21 20.43
CA ILE A 46 6.37 5.28 19.72
C ILE A 46 5.26 6.17 19.12
N PRO A 47 5.20 7.47 19.45
CA PRO A 47 4.17 8.35 18.92
C PRO A 47 4.31 8.47 17.40
N ILE A 48 3.31 7.93 16.68
CA ILE A 48 3.18 8.07 15.23
C ILE A 48 2.75 9.52 14.96
N ARG A 49 3.67 10.38 14.54
CA ARG A 49 3.32 11.74 14.11
C ARG A 49 2.73 11.68 12.69
N PRO A 50 1.48 12.10 12.46
CA PRO A 50 0.85 11.99 11.15
C PRO A 50 1.46 12.95 10.13
N PRO A 51 1.32 12.67 8.81
CA PRO A 51 1.56 13.64 7.75
C PRO A 51 0.77 14.94 8.00
N PRO A 52 1.21 16.11 7.51
CA PRO A 52 0.40 17.32 7.53
C PRO A 52 -0.66 17.20 6.43
N THR A 53 -1.67 16.36 6.66
CA THR A 53 -3.04 16.67 6.24
C THR A 53 -3.54 17.69 7.23
N VAL A 54 -4.28 18.73 6.81
CA VAL A 54 -4.85 19.80 7.65
C VAL A 54 -5.14 19.26 9.05
N ALA A 55 -4.16 19.46 9.94
CA ALA A 55 -4.16 18.82 11.23
C ALA A 55 -5.06 19.69 12.07
N LEU A 56 -6.34 19.32 12.18
CA LEU A 56 -7.13 19.75 13.31
C LEU A 56 -6.51 19.07 14.52
N GLN A 57 -5.49 19.75 15.06
CA GLN A 57 -4.60 19.26 16.10
C GLN A 57 -5.42 18.66 17.24
N GLN A 58 -4.99 17.47 17.65
CA GLN A 58 -5.45 16.82 18.87
C GLN A 58 -5.31 17.82 20.03
N GLY A 59 -6.44 18.15 20.63
CA GLY A 59 -6.51 18.82 21.93
C GLY A 59 -6.12 20.30 21.94
N THR A 60 -6.85 21.17 21.25
CA THR A 60 -7.18 22.52 21.76
C THR A 60 -8.36 23.08 20.98
N THR A 61 -9.46 23.38 21.68
CA THR A 61 -10.59 24.16 21.14
C THR A 61 -10.24 25.63 20.87
N ASN A 62 -8.96 26.00 20.94
CA ASN A 62 -8.43 27.36 20.75
C ASN A 62 -7.41 27.44 19.60
N THR A 63 -7.54 26.63 18.55
CA THR A 63 -6.89 26.94 17.28
C THR A 63 -7.75 27.99 16.57
N SER A 64 -7.20 29.19 16.37
CA SER A 64 -7.87 30.38 15.83
C SER A 64 -8.46 30.25 14.41
N GLY A 65 -8.39 29.06 13.79
CA GLY A 65 -8.98 28.75 12.50
C GLY A 65 -10.08 27.67 12.50
N ALA A 66 -10.43 27.06 13.65
CA ALA A 66 -11.41 25.96 13.68
C ALA A 66 -12.86 26.41 13.98
N ARG A 67 -13.04 27.65 14.48
CA ARG A 67 -14.37 28.18 14.81
C ARG A 67 -15.21 28.33 13.54
N GLY A 68 -16.38 27.71 13.51
CA GLY A 68 -17.27 27.69 12.34
C GLY A 68 -17.01 26.56 11.35
N LEU A 69 -15.86 25.85 11.44
CA LEU A 69 -15.55 24.70 10.59
C LEU A 69 -15.98 23.37 11.21
N LEU A 70 -16.13 23.32 12.54
CA LEU A 70 -16.53 22.12 13.27
C LEU A 70 -17.83 22.33 14.04
N PRO A 71 -18.67 21.28 14.17
CA PRO A 71 -19.83 21.31 15.04
C PRO A 71 -19.44 21.62 16.50
N PRO A 72 -20.25 22.36 17.27
CA PRO A 72 -19.92 22.77 18.63
C PRO A 72 -19.60 21.62 19.61
N ALA A 73 -20.21 20.45 19.40
CA ALA A 73 -20.02 19.26 20.24
C ALA A 73 -19.03 18.23 19.63
N PHE A 74 -18.24 18.61 18.63
CA PHE A 74 -17.28 17.69 18.02
C PHE A 74 -16.20 17.29 19.04
N CYS A 75 -15.98 15.99 19.19
CA CYS A 75 -14.95 15.40 20.04
C CYS A 75 -14.17 14.35 19.24
N PRO A 76 -12.83 14.47 19.12
CA PRO A 76 -12.01 13.49 18.40
C PRO A 76 -12.14 12.05 18.93
N LYS A 77 -12.26 11.86 20.25
CA LYS A 77 -12.45 10.52 20.85
C LYS A 77 -13.74 9.86 20.35
N ASN A 78 -14.82 10.63 20.29
CA ASN A 78 -16.12 10.14 19.79
C ASN A 78 -16.13 10.00 18.26
N HIS A 79 -15.24 10.71 17.55
CA HIS A 79 -15.13 10.61 16.10
C HIS A 79 -14.65 9.20 15.66
N GLY A 80 -13.70 8.60 16.38
CA GLY A 80 -13.30 7.21 16.11
C GLY A 80 -14.45 6.22 16.25
N ALA A 81 -15.22 6.30 17.34
CA ALA A 81 -16.41 5.48 17.54
C ALA A 81 -17.47 5.68 16.44
N ARG A 82 -17.69 6.93 16.00
CA ARG A 82 -18.59 7.27 14.89
C ARG A 82 -18.13 6.64 13.58
N THR A 83 -16.85 6.75 13.25
CA THR A 83 -16.27 6.18 12.04
C THR A 83 -16.34 4.65 12.05
N LEU A 84 -16.12 4.03 13.21
CA LEU A 84 -16.23 2.58 13.37
C LEU A 84 -17.68 2.09 13.18
N ALA A 85 -18.67 2.81 13.74
CA ALA A 85 -20.09 2.51 13.51
C ALA A 85 -20.46 2.61 12.01
N GLN A 86 -20.04 3.67 11.33
CA GLN A 86 -20.27 3.85 9.89
C GLN A 86 -19.64 2.75 9.02
N MET A 87 -18.48 2.22 9.44
CA MET A 87 -17.85 1.07 8.78
C MET A 87 -18.68 -0.19 8.98
N ARG A 88 -19.16 -0.45 10.21
CA ARG A 88 -19.98 -1.63 10.54
C ARG A 88 -21.32 -1.65 9.81
N GLU A 89 -21.91 -0.47 9.59
CA GLU A 89 -23.15 -0.30 8.81
C GLU A 89 -23.01 -0.64 7.33
N LYS A 90 -21.78 -0.74 6.79
CA LYS A 90 -21.59 -1.13 5.38
C LYS A 90 -22.04 -2.57 5.15
N PRO A 91 -22.80 -2.84 4.07
CA PRO A 91 -23.50 -4.11 3.92
C PRO A 91 -22.55 -5.25 3.55
N THR A 92 -21.53 -4.99 2.73
CA THR A 92 -20.58 -6.01 2.27
C THR A 92 -19.15 -5.74 2.74
N GLY A 93 -18.30 -6.79 2.70
CA GLY A 93 -16.87 -6.63 2.93
C GLY A 93 -16.23 -5.62 1.97
N LEU A 94 -16.62 -5.65 0.69
CA LEU A 94 -16.13 -4.72 -0.32
C LEU A 94 -16.50 -3.27 0.00
N ASP A 95 -17.73 -3.01 0.47
CA ASP A 95 -18.15 -1.67 0.89
C ASP A 95 -17.36 -1.17 2.10
N ARG A 96 -17.04 -2.07 3.05
CA ARG A 96 -16.16 -1.76 4.18
C ARG A 96 -14.74 -1.43 3.71
N TYR A 97 -14.20 -2.21 2.77
CA TYR A 97 -12.88 -1.95 2.17
C TYR A 97 -12.83 -0.58 1.50
N ILE A 98 -13.83 -0.26 0.68
CA ILE A 98 -13.98 1.03 0.00
C ILE A 98 -14.07 2.18 1.01
N PHE A 99 -14.85 2.01 2.08
CA PHE A 99 -14.97 2.98 3.16
C PHE A 99 -13.62 3.23 3.85
N LEU A 100 -12.92 2.15 4.23
CA LEU A 100 -11.64 2.20 4.92
C LEU A 100 -10.53 2.83 4.09
N ASN A 101 -10.43 2.50 2.79
CA ASN A 101 -9.48 3.19 1.89
C ASN A 101 -9.80 4.68 1.74
N GLY A 102 -11.09 5.04 1.70
CA GLY A 102 -11.52 6.43 1.71
C GLY A 102 -11.12 7.16 3.00
N LEU A 103 -11.24 6.50 4.15
CA LEU A 103 -10.75 7.01 5.43
C LEU A 103 -9.23 7.19 5.42
N LYS A 104 -8.48 6.16 5.01
CA LYS A 104 -7.01 6.19 4.91
C LYS A 104 -6.50 7.38 4.10
N GLY A 105 -7.24 7.79 3.07
CA GLY A 105 -6.87 8.96 2.26
C GLY A 105 -7.12 10.30 2.90
N ARG A 106 -8.19 10.43 3.68
CA ARG A 106 -8.58 11.69 4.32
C ARG A 106 -7.89 11.88 5.66
N ASP A 107 -7.80 10.81 6.45
CA ASP A 107 -7.19 10.82 7.78
C ASP A 107 -6.43 9.50 8.00
N PRO A 108 -5.17 9.43 7.54
CA PRO A 108 -4.31 8.27 7.79
C PRO A 108 -4.10 8.01 9.29
N ALA A 109 -4.11 9.05 10.12
CA ALA A 109 -3.87 8.91 11.56
C ALA A 109 -5.01 8.13 12.21
N LEU A 110 -6.25 8.55 11.94
CA LEU A 110 -7.44 7.86 12.43
C LEU A 110 -7.56 6.45 11.83
N PHE A 111 -7.22 6.27 10.55
CA PHE A 111 -7.22 4.95 9.93
C PHE A 111 -6.30 3.96 10.68
N TYR A 112 -5.04 4.32 10.91
CA TYR A 112 -4.10 3.44 11.59
C TYR A 112 -4.41 3.29 13.09
N ASP A 113 -4.94 4.33 13.75
CA ASP A 113 -5.43 4.23 15.13
C ASP A 113 -6.57 3.21 15.25
N LEU A 114 -7.58 3.30 14.38
CA LEU A 114 -8.68 2.33 14.36
C LEU A 114 -8.20 0.91 14.04
N LEU A 115 -7.30 0.78 13.04
CA LEU A 115 -6.74 -0.51 12.65
C LEU A 115 -6.01 -1.17 13.82
N LEU A 116 -5.16 -0.45 14.54
CA LEU A 116 -4.41 -0.96 15.69
C LEU A 116 -5.33 -1.44 16.81
N HIS A 117 -6.39 -0.69 17.13
CA HIS A 117 -7.31 -1.03 18.22
C HIS A 117 -8.39 -2.05 17.84
N ASN A 118 -8.61 -2.34 16.55
CA ASN A 118 -9.66 -3.23 16.06
C ASN A 118 -9.14 -4.26 15.03
N MET A 119 -7.88 -4.69 15.17
CA MET A 119 -7.22 -5.60 14.23
C MET A 119 -8.03 -6.86 13.87
N PRO A 120 -8.64 -7.61 14.82
CA PRO A 120 -9.39 -8.83 14.49
C PRO A 120 -10.57 -8.59 13.54
N GLU A 121 -11.21 -7.42 13.63
CA GLU A 121 -12.35 -7.04 12.78
C GLU A 121 -11.88 -6.43 11.44
N MET A 122 -10.82 -5.61 11.47
CA MET A 122 -10.39 -4.85 10.29
C MET A 122 -9.44 -5.61 9.34
N ILE A 123 -8.62 -6.53 9.86
CA ILE A 123 -7.68 -7.31 9.02
C ILE A 123 -8.40 -8.13 7.94
N PRO A 124 -9.50 -8.86 8.23
CA PRO A 124 -10.24 -9.61 7.19
C PRO A 124 -10.85 -8.73 6.08
N ILE A 125 -10.98 -7.42 6.32
CA ILE A 125 -11.48 -6.43 5.35
C ILE A 125 -10.32 -5.91 4.48
N LEU A 126 -9.19 -5.55 5.10
CA LEU A 126 -8.02 -4.99 4.39
C LEU A 126 -7.14 -6.05 3.74
N TYR A 127 -7.26 -7.30 4.18
CA TYR A 127 -6.55 -8.46 3.67
C TYR A 127 -7.55 -9.56 3.29
N THR A 128 -7.16 -10.83 3.36
CA THR A 128 -8.01 -11.95 2.97
C THR A 128 -9.19 -12.14 3.95
N PRO A 129 -10.41 -12.42 3.46
CA PRO A 129 -10.75 -12.72 2.07
C PRO A 129 -11.07 -11.47 1.20
N THR A 130 -11.51 -10.37 1.82
CA THR A 130 -12.10 -9.21 1.13
C THR A 130 -11.17 -8.52 0.12
N VAL A 131 -9.86 -8.50 0.37
CA VAL A 131 -8.89 -7.94 -0.58
C VAL A 131 -8.91 -8.67 -1.93
N GLY A 132 -9.31 -9.94 -1.96
CA GLY A 132 -9.51 -10.69 -3.19
C GLY A 132 -10.63 -10.07 -4.04
N ASP A 133 -11.79 -9.81 -3.41
CA ASP A 133 -12.93 -9.12 -4.07
C ASP A 133 -12.54 -7.71 -4.52
N ALA A 134 -11.78 -7.00 -3.69
CA ALA A 134 -11.24 -5.69 -4.04
C ALA A 134 -10.32 -5.76 -5.25
N CYS A 135 -9.48 -6.79 -5.39
CA CYS A 135 -8.65 -6.99 -6.58
C CYS A 135 -9.52 -7.30 -7.81
N VAL A 136 -10.48 -8.21 -7.71
CA VAL A 136 -11.34 -8.58 -8.86
C VAL A 136 -12.06 -7.35 -9.43
N ASN A 137 -12.48 -6.44 -8.56
CA ASN A 137 -13.27 -5.25 -8.90
C ASN A 137 -12.45 -3.95 -8.87
N TYR A 138 -11.11 -4.02 -8.80
CA TYR A 138 -10.28 -2.85 -8.45
C TYR A 138 -10.46 -1.67 -9.40
N SER A 139 -10.48 -1.96 -10.70
CA SER A 139 -10.72 -0.97 -11.75
C SER A 139 -12.06 -0.21 -11.56
N SER A 140 -13.13 -0.92 -11.21
CA SER A 140 -14.45 -0.32 -10.99
C SER A 140 -14.57 0.47 -9.69
N ILE A 141 -13.83 0.08 -8.64
CA ILE A 141 -13.89 0.74 -7.32
C ILE A 141 -12.79 1.80 -7.12
N TRP A 142 -11.96 2.03 -8.14
CA TRP A 142 -10.84 2.96 -8.05
C TRP A 142 -11.31 4.39 -7.81
N ARG A 143 -10.59 5.12 -6.95
CA ARG A 143 -10.96 6.50 -6.56
C ARG A 143 -9.79 7.47 -6.63
N ARG A 144 -8.59 7.00 -6.32
CA ARG A 144 -7.37 7.81 -6.25
C ARG A 144 -6.14 6.92 -6.34
N ALA A 145 -5.02 7.51 -6.70
CA ALA A 145 -3.73 6.83 -6.67
C ALA A 145 -3.32 6.51 -5.22
N GLU A 146 -2.97 5.25 -4.96
CA GLU A 146 -2.44 4.77 -3.66
C GLU A 146 -1.09 4.07 -3.78
N GLY A 147 -0.55 3.96 -4.99
CA GLY A 147 0.74 3.34 -5.28
C GLY A 147 1.30 3.80 -6.63
N LEU A 148 2.48 3.29 -6.95
CA LEU A 148 3.11 3.51 -8.26
C LEU A 148 2.71 2.40 -9.22
N TYR A 149 2.49 2.77 -10.47
CA TYR A 149 2.39 1.85 -11.59
C TYR A 149 3.63 2.07 -12.45
N VAL A 150 4.37 1.00 -12.70
CA VAL A 150 5.50 0.99 -13.63
C VAL A 150 5.10 0.08 -14.77
N SER A 151 4.71 0.70 -15.89
CA SER A 151 4.24 -0.01 -17.08
C SER A 151 5.40 -0.54 -17.89
N ILE A 152 5.16 -1.57 -18.70
CA ILE A 152 6.09 -2.04 -19.73
C ILE A 152 6.57 -0.91 -20.65
N HIS A 153 5.74 0.13 -20.86
CA HIS A 153 6.07 1.31 -21.67
C HIS A 153 7.04 2.29 -20.99
N ASP A 154 7.32 2.09 -19.70
CA ASP A 154 8.29 2.87 -18.92
C ASP A 154 9.70 2.28 -18.98
N LYS A 155 9.93 1.24 -19.80
CA LYS A 155 11.25 0.65 -20.03
C LYS A 155 12.25 1.76 -20.42
N GLY A 156 13.36 1.83 -19.68
CA GLY A 156 14.38 2.88 -19.85
C GLY A 156 14.13 4.18 -19.08
N ARG A 157 12.94 4.38 -18.50
CA ARG A 157 12.55 5.58 -17.73
C ARG A 157 12.02 5.27 -16.33
N ILE A 158 12.21 4.06 -15.82
CA ILE A 158 11.67 3.63 -14.53
C ILE A 158 12.16 4.53 -13.38
N GLU A 159 13.40 5.01 -13.42
CA GLU A 159 13.93 5.91 -12.40
C GLU A 159 13.11 7.22 -12.32
N GLU A 160 12.69 7.77 -13.46
CA GLU A 160 11.84 8.95 -13.52
C GLU A 160 10.47 8.68 -12.87
N VAL A 161 9.87 7.53 -13.16
CA VAL A 161 8.60 7.10 -12.55
C VAL A 161 8.74 6.98 -11.03
N LEU A 162 9.81 6.35 -10.54
CA LEU A 162 10.06 6.20 -9.10
C LEU A 162 10.29 7.55 -8.39
N ARG A 163 10.91 8.52 -9.07
CA ARG A 163 11.13 9.88 -8.54
C ARG A 163 9.83 10.66 -8.33
N ASN A 164 8.75 10.30 -9.02
CA ASN A 164 7.43 10.92 -8.85
C ASN A 164 6.73 10.53 -7.52
N TRP A 165 7.29 9.61 -6.73
CA TRP A 165 6.69 9.26 -5.43
C TRP A 165 6.66 10.48 -4.49
N PRO A 166 5.49 10.90 -3.95
CA PRO A 166 5.35 12.18 -3.25
C PRO A 166 6.21 12.33 -1.99
N CYS A 167 6.56 11.21 -1.34
CA CYS A 167 7.41 11.24 -0.15
C CYS A 167 8.91 11.20 -0.50
N GLY A 168 9.27 11.18 -1.80
CA GLY A 168 10.62 10.98 -2.29
C GLY A 168 11.06 9.51 -2.16
N ALA A 169 11.62 8.93 -3.22
CA ALA A 169 12.17 7.57 -3.17
C ALA A 169 13.28 7.40 -2.12
N ALA A 170 13.92 8.48 -1.68
CA ALA A 170 14.97 8.48 -0.66
C ALA A 170 14.46 8.22 0.77
N ASP A 171 13.18 8.53 1.07
CA ASP A 171 12.56 8.29 2.38
C ASP A 171 11.82 6.96 2.45
N ALA A 172 11.52 6.36 1.28
CA ALA A 172 11.07 4.99 1.20
C ALA A 172 12.10 4.08 1.89
N ARG A 173 11.63 3.12 2.67
CA ARG A 173 12.43 2.09 3.34
C ARG A 173 11.95 0.71 2.98
N ILE A 174 10.69 0.56 2.57
CA ILE A 174 10.09 -0.72 2.22
C ILE A 174 9.23 -0.51 0.98
N ALA A 175 9.46 -1.32 -0.06
CA ALA A 175 8.56 -1.45 -1.18
C ALA A 175 7.96 -2.86 -1.22
N VAL A 176 6.66 -2.95 -1.53
CA VAL A 176 6.00 -4.21 -1.87
C VAL A 176 5.59 -4.13 -3.33
N VAL A 177 6.10 -5.06 -4.12
CA VAL A 177 5.94 -5.08 -5.57
C VAL A 177 5.10 -6.28 -5.98
N THR A 178 4.18 -6.06 -6.91
CA THR A 178 3.40 -7.13 -7.57
C THR A 178 3.27 -6.83 -9.05
N ASP A 179 3.31 -7.85 -9.89
CA ASP A 179 3.00 -7.76 -11.32
C ASP A 179 1.55 -8.17 -11.65
N GLY A 180 0.78 -8.56 -10.63
CA GLY A 180 -0.59 -9.02 -10.79
C GLY A 180 -0.79 -10.38 -11.45
N SER A 181 0.28 -11.11 -11.79
CA SER A 181 0.17 -12.34 -12.60
C SER A 181 -0.43 -13.51 -11.83
N ARG A 182 -0.31 -13.49 -10.50
CA ARG A 182 -0.84 -14.52 -9.60
C ARG A 182 -1.32 -13.92 -8.29
N ILE A 183 -2.55 -13.42 -8.29
CA ILE A 183 -3.18 -12.86 -7.09
C ILE A 183 -3.91 -13.97 -6.34
N LEU A 184 -3.35 -14.39 -5.20
CA LEU A 184 -3.92 -15.44 -4.34
C LEU A 184 -4.24 -16.72 -5.16
N GLY A 185 -5.48 -17.19 -5.12
CA GLY A 185 -6.01 -18.25 -5.98
C GLY A 185 -6.87 -17.74 -7.14
N LEU A 186 -6.86 -16.43 -7.43
CA LEU A 186 -7.73 -15.75 -8.38
C LEU A 186 -7.12 -15.63 -9.79
N GLY A 187 -5.85 -16.00 -9.94
CA GLY A 187 -5.14 -15.97 -11.22
C GLY A 187 -4.56 -14.59 -11.56
N ASP A 188 -4.51 -14.28 -12.85
CA ASP A 188 -3.93 -13.05 -13.39
C ASP A 188 -4.96 -11.91 -13.35
N LEU A 189 -4.70 -10.90 -12.51
CA LEU A 189 -5.52 -9.69 -12.42
C LEU A 189 -4.78 -8.45 -12.98
N GLY A 190 -3.55 -8.60 -13.45
CA GLY A 190 -2.70 -7.49 -13.92
C GLY A 190 -2.66 -6.30 -12.96
N ALA A 191 -2.87 -5.08 -13.46
CA ALA A 191 -2.86 -3.87 -12.65
C ALA A 191 -3.85 -3.87 -11.47
N ASN A 192 -4.90 -4.68 -11.53
CA ASN A 192 -5.85 -4.85 -10.44
C ASN A 192 -5.26 -5.59 -9.21
N GLY A 193 -4.03 -6.08 -9.31
CA GLY A 193 -3.31 -6.70 -8.19
C GLY A 193 -2.73 -5.73 -7.16
N LEU A 194 -2.66 -4.41 -7.45
CA LEU A 194 -2.09 -3.41 -6.54
C LEU A 194 -2.65 -3.44 -5.10
N PRO A 195 -3.95 -3.71 -4.83
CA PRO A 195 -4.49 -3.83 -3.48
C PRO A 195 -3.75 -4.81 -2.57
N ILE A 196 -3.13 -5.86 -3.13
CA ILE A 196 -2.31 -6.78 -2.35
C ILE A 196 -1.07 -6.08 -1.79
N ALA A 197 -0.40 -5.28 -2.60
CA ALA A 197 0.77 -4.52 -2.16
C ALA A 197 0.39 -3.49 -1.09
N ILE A 198 -0.73 -2.79 -1.29
CA ILE A 198 -1.28 -1.81 -0.35
C ILE A 198 -1.61 -2.48 1.00
N GLY A 199 -2.42 -3.55 0.98
CA GLY A 199 -2.85 -4.23 2.20
C GLY A 199 -1.69 -4.81 2.99
N LYS A 200 -0.66 -5.35 2.31
CA LYS A 200 0.56 -5.81 2.97
C LYS A 200 1.32 -4.71 3.69
N LEU A 201 1.44 -3.53 3.06
CA LEU A 201 2.06 -2.38 3.70
C LEU A 201 1.24 -1.88 4.88
N ASP A 202 -0.09 -1.87 4.77
CA ASP A 202 -0.98 -1.52 5.89
C ASP A 202 -0.75 -2.46 7.10
N LEU A 203 -0.55 -3.76 6.86
CA LEU A 203 -0.18 -4.73 7.90
C LEU A 203 1.21 -4.47 8.49
N TYR A 204 2.19 -4.08 7.69
CA TYR A 204 3.53 -3.73 8.17
C TYR A 204 3.54 -2.45 8.99
N ILE A 205 2.73 -1.47 8.61
CA ILE A 205 2.58 -0.21 9.34
C ILE A 205 1.94 -0.49 10.70
N ALA A 206 0.79 -1.19 10.72
CA ALA A 206 0.08 -1.48 11.95
C ALA A 206 0.83 -2.50 12.84
N GLY A 207 1.29 -3.62 12.27
CA GLY A 207 1.88 -4.71 13.04
C GLY A 207 3.34 -4.49 13.44
N ALA A 208 4.12 -3.71 12.68
CA ALA A 208 5.55 -3.53 12.91
C ALA A 208 5.97 -2.06 13.11
N GLY A 209 5.02 -1.13 13.24
CA GLY A 209 5.30 0.28 13.53
C GLY A 209 6.08 1.01 12.42
N ILE A 210 6.02 0.50 11.19
CA ILE A 210 6.67 1.13 10.04
C ILE A 210 5.96 2.45 9.73
N ARG A 211 6.72 3.51 9.46
CA ARG A 211 6.13 4.82 9.13
C ARG A 211 5.41 4.72 7.78
N PRO A 212 4.14 5.16 7.65
CA PRO A 212 3.41 5.08 6.37
C PRO A 212 4.16 5.72 5.20
N ARG A 213 4.76 6.89 5.43
CA ARG A 213 5.57 7.65 4.46
C ARG A 213 6.81 6.92 3.95
N SER A 214 7.29 5.92 4.70
CA SER A 214 8.47 5.12 4.35
C SER A 214 8.12 3.86 3.55
N THR A 215 6.89 3.76 3.06
CA THR A 215 6.41 2.60 2.30
C THR A 215 6.00 2.99 0.88
N VAL A 216 6.18 2.06 -0.06
CA VAL A 216 5.78 2.25 -1.47
C VAL A 216 5.13 0.98 -2.01
N PRO A 217 3.81 0.97 -2.28
CA PRO A 217 3.19 -0.11 -3.04
C PRO A 217 3.42 0.13 -4.53
N ILE A 218 3.87 -0.91 -5.23
CA ILE A 218 4.25 -0.82 -6.64
C ILE A 218 3.57 -1.94 -7.43
N CYS A 219 2.90 -1.58 -8.52
CA CYS A 219 2.44 -2.50 -9.54
C CYS A 219 3.39 -2.43 -10.75
N LEU A 220 4.00 -3.57 -11.11
CA LEU A 220 4.71 -3.73 -12.38
C LEU A 220 3.70 -4.18 -13.43
N ASP A 221 3.18 -3.22 -14.20
CA ASP A 221 2.17 -3.49 -15.20
C ASP A 221 2.81 -3.97 -16.51
N LEU A 222 2.95 -5.29 -16.61
CA LEU A 222 3.46 -5.97 -17.80
C LEU A 222 2.33 -6.39 -18.76
N GLY A 223 1.13 -5.84 -18.60
CA GLY A 223 -0.09 -6.34 -19.25
C GLY A 223 -0.73 -7.50 -18.50
N THR A 224 -1.78 -8.08 -19.08
CA THR A 224 -2.54 -9.19 -18.48
C THR A 224 -2.97 -10.21 -19.53
N ASN A 225 -3.01 -11.48 -19.15
CA ASN A 225 -3.50 -12.56 -20.00
C ASN A 225 -5.01 -12.81 -19.86
N THR A 226 -5.67 -12.13 -18.92
CA THR A 226 -7.09 -12.29 -18.63
C THR A 226 -7.96 -11.50 -19.61
N GLU A 227 -8.67 -12.20 -20.50
CA GLU A 227 -9.50 -11.60 -21.56
C GLU A 227 -10.55 -10.63 -21.05
N ARG A 228 -11.17 -10.92 -19.90
CA ARG A 228 -12.16 -10.02 -19.29
C ARG A 228 -11.59 -8.61 -19.09
N TYR A 229 -10.35 -8.50 -18.62
CA TYR A 229 -9.74 -7.20 -18.35
C TYR A 229 -9.24 -6.49 -19.60
N LEU A 230 -8.79 -7.23 -20.62
CA LEU A 230 -8.44 -6.66 -21.91
C LEU A 230 -9.65 -5.98 -22.59
N ASN A 231 -10.82 -6.57 -22.41
CA ASN A 231 -12.07 -6.09 -23.00
C ASN A 231 -12.85 -5.12 -22.09
N ASP A 232 -12.46 -4.94 -20.83
CA ASP A 232 -13.17 -4.07 -19.87
C ASP A 232 -12.78 -2.60 -20.07
N PRO A 233 -13.68 -1.69 -20.49
CA PRO A 233 -13.37 -0.28 -20.71
C PRO A 233 -12.91 0.45 -19.44
N LEU A 234 -13.18 -0.06 -18.24
CA LEU A 234 -12.72 0.53 -16.98
C LEU A 234 -11.35 0.01 -16.53
N TYR A 235 -10.78 -0.99 -17.21
CA TYR A 235 -9.49 -1.56 -16.82
C TYR A 235 -8.38 -0.50 -16.77
N LEU A 236 -7.70 -0.43 -15.62
CA LEU A 236 -6.67 0.58 -15.33
C LEU A 236 -5.29 0.23 -15.90
N GLY A 237 -5.04 -1.03 -16.24
CA GLY A 237 -3.74 -1.50 -16.72
C GLY A 237 -3.58 -1.44 -18.24
N ALA A 238 -2.38 -1.78 -18.69
CA ALA A 238 -2.04 -1.89 -20.10
C ALA A 238 -2.90 -2.98 -20.77
N ARG A 239 -3.64 -2.60 -21.81
CA ARG A 239 -4.52 -3.50 -22.58
C ARG A 239 -3.73 -4.28 -23.62
N GLN A 240 -2.78 -5.06 -23.14
CA GLN A 240 -1.99 -5.96 -23.95
C GLN A 240 -1.75 -7.26 -23.19
N LYS A 241 -1.51 -8.33 -23.95
CA LYS A 241 -1.05 -9.59 -23.38
C LYS A 241 0.30 -9.41 -22.72
N ARG A 242 0.58 -10.27 -21.74
CA ARG A 242 1.89 -10.28 -21.10
C ARG A 242 2.95 -10.65 -22.14
N PRO A 243 4.11 -9.98 -22.12
CA PRO A 243 5.23 -10.33 -22.98
C PRO A 243 5.75 -11.72 -22.61
N ASN A 244 6.43 -12.37 -23.55
CA ASN A 244 7.08 -13.63 -23.25
C ASN A 244 8.27 -13.41 -22.29
N ASP A 245 8.62 -14.42 -21.51
CA ASP A 245 9.74 -14.35 -20.55
C ASP A 245 11.08 -13.95 -21.19
N LYS A 246 11.26 -14.23 -22.49
CA LYS A 246 12.45 -13.84 -23.26
C LYS A 246 12.53 -12.32 -23.48
N ASP A 247 11.39 -11.64 -23.54
CA ASP A 247 11.27 -10.22 -23.85
C ASP A 247 11.34 -9.34 -22.59
N VAL A 248 11.01 -9.92 -21.43
CA VAL A 248 11.07 -9.27 -20.11
C VAL A 248 11.90 -10.08 -19.13
N CYS A 249 13.22 -9.92 -19.21
CA CYS A 249 14.09 -10.25 -18.10
C CYS A 249 13.87 -9.19 -17.01
N ILE A 250 13.16 -9.51 -15.91
CA ILE A 250 12.89 -8.57 -14.79
C ILE A 250 14.16 -7.82 -14.32
N PRO A 251 15.34 -8.47 -14.18
CA PRO A 251 16.61 -7.77 -13.91
C PRO A 251 17.02 -6.73 -14.97
N SER A 252 16.68 -6.94 -16.24
CA SER A 252 16.91 -5.99 -17.35
C SER A 252 15.84 -4.90 -17.39
N PHE A 253 14.60 -5.25 -17.07
CA PHE A 253 13.47 -4.33 -17.05
C PHE A 253 13.58 -3.36 -15.87
N CYS A 254 13.78 -3.88 -14.66
CA CYS A 254 13.99 -3.09 -13.45
C CYS A 254 15.16 -3.65 -12.62
N PRO A 255 16.41 -3.22 -12.88
CA PRO A 255 17.58 -3.67 -12.13
C PRO A 255 17.52 -3.31 -10.64
N PHE A 256 16.65 -2.37 -10.26
CA PHE A 256 16.43 -1.95 -8.88
C PHE A 256 15.64 -2.97 -8.04
N PHE A 257 14.81 -3.82 -8.67
CA PHE A 257 14.06 -4.87 -7.98
C PHE A 257 14.77 -6.21 -8.18
N ILE A 258 15.66 -6.55 -7.25
CA ILE A 258 16.31 -7.85 -7.24
C ILE A 258 15.26 -8.92 -6.92
N LYS A 259 15.00 -9.79 -7.90
CA LYS A 259 14.15 -10.99 -7.78
C LYS A 259 14.74 -11.93 -6.74
N GLU A 260 14.19 -11.92 -5.52
CA GLU A 260 14.44 -12.98 -4.54
C GLU A 260 13.23 -13.92 -4.51
N ASN A 261 13.21 -14.88 -5.44
CA ASN A 261 12.36 -16.08 -5.39
C ASN A 261 13.08 -17.22 -6.14
N LYS A 262 14.04 -17.85 -5.46
CA LYS A 262 14.27 -19.29 -5.60
C LYS A 262 13.84 -19.91 -4.27
N ILE A 263 12.67 -20.53 -4.26
CA ILE A 263 12.41 -21.70 -3.42
C ILE A 263 12.54 -22.88 -4.37
#